data_AF-A0A3M6TUI9-F1
#
_entry.id   AF-A0A3M6TUI9-F1
#
_cell.length_a   1.000
_cell.length_b   1.000
_cell.length_c   1.000
_cell.angle_alpha   90.00
_cell.angle_beta   90.00
_cell.angle_gamma   90.00
#
_symmetry.space_group_name_H-M   'P 1'
#
loop_
_entity.id
_entity.type
_entity.pdbx_description
1 polymer ?
#
loop_
_entity_poly.entity_id
_entity_poly.type
_entity_poly.pdbx_seq_one_letter_code
_entity_poly.pdbx_strand_id
1 'polypeptide(L)' 'MSERGTPRVSYTAGFNTAVEHGNIAAGKKFAVDESCVSRWRVQREQLTNTPKLKRANQRGAALFPDLEKELACWIKEKR' A
#
# COMPACT_ATOMS: atom_id res chain seq x y z
N MET A 1 -5.88 8.67 26.77
CA MET A 1 -5.96 8.06 25.41
C MET A 1 -6.13 9.21 24.43
N SER A 2 -5.24 9.35 23.44
CA SER A 2 -5.29 10.48 22.50
C SER A 2 -6.56 10.42 21.64
N GLU A 3 -7.35 11.50 21.64
CA GLU A 3 -8.63 11.66 20.94
C GLU A 3 -8.54 11.53 19.41
N ARG A 4 -7.31 11.55 18.89
CA ARG A 4 -6.99 11.19 17.52
C ARG A 4 -6.54 9.74 17.54
N GLY A 5 -7.38 8.84 17.04
CA GLY A 5 -7.02 7.43 16.85
C GLY A 5 -5.64 7.28 16.22
N THR A 6 -4.98 6.14 16.47
CA THR A 6 -3.60 5.88 16.07
C THR A 6 -3.37 6.33 14.61
N PRO A 7 -2.37 7.20 14.34
CA PRO A 7 -2.16 7.71 12.99
C PRO A 7 -1.98 6.56 12.02
N ARG A 8 -2.68 6.62 10.87
CA ARG A 8 -2.58 5.57 9.85
C ARG A 8 -1.13 5.51 9.34
N VAL A 9 -0.39 4.51 9.81
CA VAL A 9 0.97 4.23 9.34
C VAL A 9 0.87 3.65 7.93
N SER A 10 1.77 4.09 7.06
CA SER A 10 1.85 3.58 5.70
C SER A 10 3.21 2.96 5.43
N TYR A 11 3.19 1.81 4.75
CA TYR A 11 4.37 0.98 4.53
C TYR A 11 4.72 0.96 3.04
N THR A 12 6.01 0.79 2.73
CA THR A 12 6.51 0.63 1.36
C THR A 12 6.15 -0.74 0.80
N ALA A 13 5.92 -0.84 -0.52
CA ALA A 13 5.61 -2.10 -1.19
C ALA A 13 6.76 -3.12 -1.11
N GLY A 14 7.99 -2.66 -0.86
CA GLY A 14 9.16 -3.50 -0.59
C GLY A 14 9.11 -4.29 0.72
N PHE A 15 8.08 -4.11 1.54
CA PHE A 15 7.92 -4.80 2.82
C PHE A 15 7.36 -6.24 2.65
N ASN A 16 8.06 -7.04 1.85
CA ASN A 16 7.57 -8.35 1.37
C ASN A 16 8.10 -9.53 2.21
N THR A 17 8.23 -9.35 3.53
CA THR A 17 8.78 -10.34 4.49
C THR A 17 7.70 -11.10 5.27
N ALA A 18 6.42 -10.75 5.09
CA ALA A 18 5.26 -11.41 5.71
C ALA A 18 4.97 -12.83 5.18
N VAL A 19 5.60 -13.21 4.08
CA VAL A 19 5.43 -14.53 3.46
C VAL A 19 6.39 -15.55 4.06
N GLU A 20 7.60 -15.12 4.42
CA GLU A 20 8.64 -15.97 5.02
C GLU A 20 8.34 -16.32 6.49
N HIS A 21 7.53 -15.50 7.16
CA HIS A 21 7.15 -15.68 8.55
C HIS A 21 5.61 -15.78 8.69
N GLY A 22 5.12 -16.47 9.73
CA GLY A 22 3.68 -16.44 10.06
C GLY A 22 3.21 -15.02 10.42
N ASN A 23 1.90 -14.75 10.27
CA ASN A 23 1.33 -13.39 10.44
C ASN A 23 1.73 -12.75 11.78
N ILE A 24 1.64 -13.52 12.87
CA ILE A 24 2.00 -13.09 14.23
C ILE A 24 3.49 -12.73 14.32
N ALA A 25 4.36 -13.56 13.72
CA ALA A 25 5.80 -13.33 13.75
C ALA A 25 6.19 -12.07 12.93
N ALA A 26 5.53 -11.85 11.79
CA ALA A 26 5.71 -10.64 11.00
C ALA A 26 5.20 -9.40 11.75
N GLY A 27 4.01 -9.45 12.35
CA GLY A 27 3.46 -8.35 13.14
C GLY A 27 4.38 -7.94 14.29
N LYS A 28 4.91 -8.92 15.04
CA LYS A 28 5.90 -8.69 16.11
C LYS A 28 7.21 -8.11 15.59
N LYS A 29 7.79 -8.69 14.53
CA LYS A 29 9.08 -8.28 13.97
C LYS A 29 9.08 -6.83 13.48
N PHE A 30 7.93 -6.39 12.98
CA PHE A 30 7.80 -5.10 12.32
C PHE A 30 6.97 -4.09 13.08
N ALA A 31 6.49 -4.44 14.28
CA ALA A 31 5.55 -3.63 15.07
C ALA A 31 4.34 -3.16 14.24
N VAL A 32 3.82 -4.07 13.41
CA VAL A 32 2.66 -3.83 12.53
C VAL A 32 1.49 -4.66 13.03
N ASP A 33 0.28 -4.08 12.94
CA ASP A 33 -0.94 -4.80 13.24
C ASP A 33 -1.14 -6.01 12.30
N GLU A 34 -1.64 -7.12 12.86
CA GLU A 34 -1.84 -8.36 12.13
C GLU A 34 -2.79 -8.18 10.93
N SER A 35 -3.80 -7.31 11.04
CA SER A 35 -4.73 -7.03 9.94
C SER A 35 -4.01 -6.46 8.71
N CYS A 36 -2.95 -5.67 8.91
CA CYS A 36 -2.15 -5.13 7.80
C CYS A 36 -1.37 -6.25 7.11
N VAL A 37 -0.78 -7.16 7.89
CA VAL A 37 -0.04 -8.33 7.40
C VAL A 37 -0.96 -9.25 6.59
N SER A 38 -2.16 -9.51 7.11
CA SER A 38 -3.19 -10.29 6.41
C SER A 38 -3.60 -9.65 5.09
N ARG A 39 -3.85 -8.33 5.08
CA ARG A 39 -4.21 -7.58 3.87
C ARG A 39 -3.10 -7.61 2.81
N TRP A 40 -1.83 -7.53 3.21
CA TRP A 40 -0.71 -7.65 2.28
C TRP A 40 -0.61 -9.04 1.65
N ARG A 41 -0.95 -10.10 2.39
CA ARG A 41 -1.01 -11.45 1.81
C ARG A 41 -2.07 -11.56 0.73
N VAL A 42 -3.26 -11.00 0.95
CA VAL A 42 -4.32 -10.96 -0.07
C VAL A 42 -3.88 -10.16 -1.29
N GLN A 43 -3.14 -9.06 -1.09
CA GLN A 43 -2.66 -8.18 -2.15
C GLN A 43 -1.26 -8.54 -2.68
N ARG A 44 -0.75 -9.75 -2.38
CA ARG A 44 0.65 -10.13 -2.65
C ARG A 44 1.05 -9.96 -4.11
N GLU A 45 0.22 -10.39 -5.05
CA GLU A 45 0.50 -10.27 -6.48
C GLU A 45 0.61 -8.80 -6.91
N GLN A 46 -0.31 -7.96 -6.44
CA GLN A 46 -0.32 -6.53 -6.72
C GLN A 46 0.91 -5.83 -6.12
N LEU A 47 1.30 -6.21 -4.89
CA LEU A 47 2.48 -5.67 -4.22
C LEU A 47 3.77 -6.11 -4.90
N THR A 48 3.83 -7.33 -5.43
CA THR A 48 4.99 -7.84 -6.17
C THR A 48 5.20 -7.09 -7.49
N ASN A 49 4.10 -6.71 -8.15
CA ASN A 49 4.10 -5.88 -9.37
C ASN A 49 4.35 -4.39 -9.08
N THR A 50 4.32 -3.97 -7.82
CA THR A 50 4.51 -2.58 -7.42
C THR A 50 6.00 -2.31 -7.16
N PRO A 51 6.56 -1.17 -7.64
CA PRO A 51 7.95 -0.82 -7.35
C PRO A 51 8.22 -0.77 -5.83
N LYS A 52 9.32 -1.37 -5.36
CA LYS A 52 9.63 -1.55 -3.92
C LYS A 52 9.59 -0.27 -3.10
N LEU A 53 9.97 0.86 -3.71
CA LEU A 53 10.02 2.18 -3.06
C LEU A 53 8.66 2.91 -3.07
N LYS A 54 7.67 2.43 -3.83
CA LYS A 54 6.33 3.01 -3.84
C LYS A 54 5.61 2.59 -2.56
N ARG A 55 4.86 3.51 -1.95
CA ARG A 55 4.03 3.15 -0.79
C ARG A 55 2.91 2.21 -1.22
N ALA A 56 2.68 1.16 -0.43
CA ALA A 56 1.68 0.14 -0.70
C ALA A 56 0.29 0.79 -0.84
N ASN A 57 -0.33 0.62 -2.01
CA ASN A 57 -1.70 1.01 -2.42
C ASN A 57 -2.45 1.96 -1.46
N GLN A 58 -1.88 3.15 -1.22
CA GLN A 58 -2.42 4.13 -0.26
C GLN A 58 -3.69 4.78 -0.77
N ARG A 59 -3.82 4.88 -2.10
CA ARG A 59 -4.99 5.45 -2.76
C ARG A 59 -5.73 4.30 -3.44
N GLY A 60 -7.05 4.29 -3.27
CA GLY A 60 -7.91 3.34 -3.96
C GLY A 60 -7.78 3.46 -5.47
N ALA A 61 -8.54 2.66 -6.21
CA ALA A 61 -8.68 2.85 -7.64
C ALA A 61 -9.07 4.31 -7.95
N ALA A 62 -8.67 4.78 -9.14
CA ALA A 62 -9.13 6.05 -9.67
C ALA A 62 -10.66 6.15 -9.54
N LEU A 63 -11.15 7.28 -9.01
CA LEU A 63 -12.59 7.52 -8.87
C LEU A 63 -13.23 7.72 -10.25
N PHE A 64 -12.46 8.31 -11.17
CA PHE A 64 -12.87 8.58 -12.54
C PHE A 64 -11.73 8.16 -13.48
N PRO A 65 -11.59 6.85 -13.77
CA PRO A 65 -10.42 6.32 -14.47
C PRO A 65 -10.20 6.96 -15.85
N ASP A 66 -11.28 7.18 -16.60
CA ASP A 66 -11.20 7.76 -17.94
C ASP A 66 -10.80 9.23 -17.91
N LEU A 67 -11.39 10.01 -17.00
CA LEU A 67 -11.12 11.43 -16.83
C LEU A 67 -9.70 11.69 -16.30
N GLU A 68 -9.24 10.89 -15.34
CA GLU A 68 -7.86 10.97 -14.83
C GLU A 68 -6.83 10.66 -15.93
N LYS A 69 -7.16 9.75 -16.84
CA LYS A 69 -6.30 9.39 -17.98
C LYS A 69 -6.26 10.52 -19.02
N GLU A 70 -7.40 11.08 -19.38
CA GLU A 70 -7.49 12.21 -20.31
C GLU A 70 -6.71 13.42 -19.80
N LEU A 71 -6.91 13.76 -18.52
CA LEU A 71 -6.19 14.85 -17.87
C LEU A 71 -4.67 14.60 -17.84
N ALA A 72 -4.25 13.36 -17.58
CA ALA A 72 -2.83 12.99 -17.59
C ALA A 72 -2.20 13.12 -18.98
N CYS A 73 -2.93 12.79 -20.05
CA CYS A 73 -2.49 13.02 -21.42
C CYS A 73 -2.34 14.52 -21.71
N TRP A 74 -3.37 15.31 -21.37
CA TRP A 74 -3.36 16.77 -21.59
C TRP A 74 -2.21 17.47 -20.85
N ILE A 75 -1.92 17.08 -19.60
CA ILE A 75 -0.79 17.62 -18.84
C ILE A 75 0.54 17.32 -19.52
N LYS A 76 0.72 16.10 -20.06
CA LYS A 76 1.96 15.71 -20.76
C LYS A 76 2.16 16.47 -22.05
N GLU A 77 1.09 16.78 -22.78
CA GLU A 77 1.17 17.56 -24.02
C GLU A 77 1.57 19.03 -23.78
N LYS A 78 1.28 19.57 -22.59
CA LYS A 78 1.57 20.97 -22.23
C LYS A 78 2.93 21.18 -21.56
N ARG A 79 3.66 20.10 -21.28
CA ARG A 79 4.89 20.12 -20.47
C ARG A 79 6.13 19.90 -21.32
#